data_AF-A0A2P6V658-F1
#
_entry.id   AF-A0A2P6V658-F1
#
_cell.length_a   1.000
_cell.length_b   1.000
_cell.length_c   1.000
_cell.angle_alpha   90.00
_cell.angle_beta   90.00
_cell.angle_gamma   90.00
#
_symmetry.space_group_name_H-M   'P 1'
#
loop_
_entity.id
_entity.type
_entity.pdbx_description
1 polymer ?
#
loop_
_entity_poly.entity_id
_entity_poly.type
_entity_poly.pdbx_seq_one_letter_code
_entity_poly.pdbx_strand_id
1 'polypeptide(L)'
;MEEEEQAVLVEAMERAAARQRHYSKALLSFFGVLLGVLYFYFAGKGSCQLIEPWTTPHQAHFSGRLRQLSVAAAELAGAATALLAVAGVVAYPGRQARGSWRSLLAFAALLAALLSAFWSVGVWRVAVHERAALPALWRLLWLPVVPPAYVGLMALAAGVMRATDADVERLRRLRYAYKRA
;
A
#
# COMPACT_ATOMS: atom_id res chain seq x y z
N MET A 1 20.97 7.32 -38.59
CA MET A 1 20.64 6.38 -37.50
C MET A 1 19.78 5.33 -38.15
N GLU A 2 20.33 4.14 -38.34
CA GLU A 2 19.77 3.11 -39.21
C GLU A 2 18.45 2.58 -38.62
N GLU A 3 17.41 2.39 -39.43
CA GLU A 3 16.07 2.00 -38.94
C GLU A 3 16.10 0.70 -38.11
N GLU A 4 17.08 -0.17 -38.39
CA GLU A 4 17.35 -1.39 -37.62
C GLU A 4 17.84 -1.09 -36.20
N GLU A 5 18.75 -0.14 -36.02
CA GLU A 5 19.25 0.27 -34.70
C GLU A 5 18.10 0.82 -33.84
N GLN A 6 17.22 1.63 -34.41
CA GLN A 6 16.04 2.16 -33.70
C GLN A 6 15.02 1.06 -33.38
N ALA A 7 14.81 0.09 -34.28
CA ALA A 7 13.90 -1.04 -34.03
C ALA A 7 14.40 -1.91 -32.87
N VAL A 8 15.70 -2.22 -32.85
CA VAL A 8 16.36 -2.97 -31.77
C VAL A 8 16.25 -2.24 -30.44
N LEU A 9 16.43 -0.92 -30.43
CA LEU A 9 16.34 -0.10 -29.21
C LEU A 9 14.92 -0.08 -28.62
N VAL A 10 13.89 0.06 -29.47
CA VAL A 10 12.49 0.03 -29.04
C VAL A 10 12.13 -1.35 -28.50
N GLU A 11 12.54 -2.42 -29.17
CA GLU A 11 12.27 -3.79 -28.72
C GLU A 11 13.01 -4.11 -27.41
N ALA A 12 14.25 -3.63 -27.26
CA ALA A 12 15.00 -3.75 -26.02
C ALA A 12 14.32 -3.01 -24.86
N MET A 13 13.80 -1.80 -25.12
CA MET A 13 13.03 -1.00 -24.16
C MET A 13 11.71 -1.69 -23.78
N GLU A 14 10.99 -2.29 -24.73
CA GLU A 14 9.78 -3.06 -24.45
C GLU A 14 10.06 -4.28 -23.57
N ARG A 15 11.13 -5.02 -23.87
CA ARG A 15 11.57 -6.17 -23.05
C ARG A 15 12.07 -5.74 -21.67
N ALA A 16 12.70 -4.57 -21.55
CA ALA A 16 13.11 -4.00 -20.28
C ALA A 16 11.91 -3.56 -19.43
N ALA A 17 10.94 -2.87 -20.03
CA ALA A 17 9.70 -2.44 -19.37
C ALA A 17 8.84 -3.65 -18.91
N ALA A 18 8.74 -4.69 -19.75
CA ALA A 18 8.03 -5.92 -19.40
C ALA A 18 8.70 -6.63 -18.21
N ARG A 19 10.03 -6.72 -18.19
CA ARG A 19 10.80 -7.26 -17.06
C ARG A 19 10.63 -6.42 -15.81
N GLN A 20 10.79 -5.10 -15.92
CA GLN A 20 10.62 -4.18 -14.79
C GLN A 20 9.23 -4.31 -14.18
N ARG A 21 8.17 -4.37 -15.01
CA ARG A 21 6.79 -4.57 -14.55
C ARG A 21 6.59 -5.93 -13.87
N HIS A 22 7.19 -7.00 -14.39
CA HIS A 22 7.12 -8.32 -13.77
C HIS A 22 7.83 -8.34 -12.41
N TYR A 23 9.07 -7.84 -12.34
CA TYR A 23 9.84 -7.80 -11.09
C TYR A 23 9.20 -6.90 -10.04
N SER A 24 8.74 -5.71 -10.41
CA SER A 24 8.08 -4.80 -9.46
C SER A 24 6.77 -5.41 -8.94
N LYS A 25 5.97 -6.07 -9.78
CA LYS A 25 4.81 -6.83 -9.32
C LYS A 25 5.19 -7.97 -8.39
N ALA A 26 6.16 -8.79 -8.75
CA ALA A 26 6.59 -9.94 -7.95
C ALA A 26 7.14 -9.52 -6.58
N LEU A 27 7.98 -8.48 -6.56
CA LEU A 27 8.56 -7.91 -5.36
C LEU A 27 7.48 -7.32 -4.45
N LEU A 28 6.59 -6.49 -5.00
CA LEU A 28 5.52 -5.85 -4.24
C LEU A 28 4.45 -6.84 -3.78
N SER A 29 4.16 -7.88 -4.56
CA SER A 29 3.29 -8.97 -4.11
C SER A 29 3.93 -9.77 -2.99
N PHE A 30 5.23 -10.07 -3.07
CA PHE A 30 5.94 -10.81 -2.04
C PHE A 30 5.97 -10.03 -0.72
N PHE A 31 6.46 -8.80 -0.73
CA PHE A 31 6.47 -7.95 0.46
C PHE A 31 5.08 -7.58 0.94
N GLY A 32 4.14 -7.38 0.03
CA GLY A 32 2.76 -7.06 0.35
C GLY A 32 1.99 -8.20 1.00
N VAL A 33 2.17 -9.43 0.52
CA VAL A 33 1.62 -10.64 1.17
C VAL A 33 2.32 -10.88 2.51
N LEU A 34 3.65 -10.73 2.58
CA LEU A 34 4.39 -10.85 3.84
C LEU A 34 3.89 -9.85 4.88
N LEU A 35 3.71 -8.58 4.49
CA LEU A 35 3.19 -7.54 5.37
C LEU A 35 1.73 -7.80 5.73
N GLY A 36 0.90 -8.24 4.78
CA GLY A 36 -0.48 -8.64 5.03
C GLY A 36 -0.58 -9.78 6.02
N VAL A 37 0.26 -10.82 5.90
CA VAL A 37 0.36 -11.94 6.84
C VAL A 37 0.88 -11.49 8.19
N LEU A 38 1.88 -10.61 8.24
CA LEU A 38 2.38 -10.04 9.49
C LEU A 38 1.29 -9.22 10.19
N TYR A 39 0.57 -8.39 9.43
CA TYR A 39 -0.57 -7.63 9.94
C TYR A 39 -1.67 -8.58 10.39
N PHE A 40 -1.96 -9.66 9.67
CA PHE A 40 -2.96 -10.67 10.07
C PHE A 40 -2.51 -11.49 11.28
N TYR A 41 -1.21 -11.70 11.47
CA TYR A 41 -0.64 -12.35 12.65
C TYR A 41 -0.77 -11.44 13.88
N PHE A 42 -0.44 -10.15 13.74
CA PHE A 42 -0.62 -9.16 14.79
C PHE A 42 -2.09 -8.85 15.05
N ALA A 43 -2.91 -8.72 14.03
CA ALA A 43 -4.36 -8.57 14.11
C ALA A 43 -5.04 -9.84 14.59
N GLY A 44 -4.46 -11.03 14.38
CA GLY A 44 -4.91 -12.30 14.96
C GLY A 44 -4.64 -12.33 16.45
N LYS A 45 -3.45 -11.89 16.89
CA LYS A 45 -3.18 -11.59 18.30
C LYS A 45 -4.02 -10.43 18.84
N GLY A 46 -4.40 -9.47 18.00
CA GLY A 46 -5.36 -8.42 18.31
C GLY A 46 -6.82 -8.92 18.33
N SER A 47 -7.14 -9.98 17.59
CA SER A 47 -8.45 -10.65 17.60
C SER A 47 -8.56 -11.54 18.83
N CYS A 48 -7.42 -12.01 19.37
CA CYS A 48 -7.37 -12.52 20.73
C CYS A 48 -7.81 -11.48 21.76
N GLN A 49 -7.89 -10.16 21.45
CA GLN A 49 -8.56 -9.23 22.35
C GLN A 49 -9.99 -9.65 22.64
N LEU A 50 -10.72 -10.28 21.69
CA LEU A 50 -12.10 -10.73 21.90
C LEU A 50 -12.21 -11.80 23.00
N ILE A 51 -11.10 -12.49 23.30
CA ILE A 51 -11.03 -13.62 24.24
C ILE A 51 -10.25 -13.21 25.50
N GLU A 52 -9.08 -12.60 25.34
CA GLU A 52 -8.20 -12.07 26.39
C GLU A 52 -7.88 -10.59 26.10
N PRO A 53 -8.69 -9.65 26.60
CA PRO A 53 -8.49 -8.23 26.31
C PRO A 53 -7.25 -7.68 27.02
N TRP A 54 -6.52 -6.80 26.33
CA TRP A 54 -5.43 -5.98 26.89
C TRP A 54 -4.16 -6.73 27.34
N THR A 55 -3.99 -8.00 26.98
CA THR A 55 -2.79 -8.79 27.32
C THR A 55 -1.56 -8.41 26.50
N THR A 56 -1.76 -7.82 25.32
CA THR A 56 -0.71 -7.34 24.42
C THR A 56 -0.17 -5.97 24.87
N PRO A 57 1.16 -5.82 25.08
CA PRO A 57 1.76 -4.60 25.64
C PRO A 57 1.39 -3.31 24.91
N HIS A 58 1.32 -3.33 23.57
CA HIS A 58 1.00 -2.14 22.77
C HIS A 58 -0.47 -1.74 22.86
N GLN A 59 -1.36 -2.70 23.12
CA GLN A 59 -2.81 -2.47 23.16
C GLN A 59 -3.29 -2.13 24.57
N ALA A 60 -2.59 -2.59 25.61
CA ALA A 60 -2.86 -2.27 27.01
C ALA A 60 -2.94 -0.76 27.29
N HIS A 61 -2.18 0.06 26.55
CA HIS A 61 -2.22 1.53 26.64
C HIS A 61 -3.59 2.15 26.30
N PHE A 62 -4.44 1.41 25.58
CA PHE A 62 -5.79 1.85 25.22
C PHE A 62 -6.88 1.29 26.14
N SER A 63 -6.50 0.47 27.14
CA SER A 63 -7.43 -0.09 28.11
C SER A 63 -8.17 1.01 28.86
N GLY A 64 -9.49 0.86 29.00
CA GLY A 64 -10.36 1.87 29.62
C GLY A 64 -10.62 3.15 28.80
N ARG A 65 -10.01 3.34 27.61
CA ARG A 65 -10.23 4.54 26.77
C ARG A 65 -10.87 4.26 25.42
N LEU A 66 -10.55 3.12 24.82
CA LEU A 66 -11.15 2.66 23.58
C LEU A 66 -11.96 1.39 23.84
N ARG A 67 -13.04 1.22 23.08
CA ARG A 67 -13.82 -0.02 23.09
C ARG A 67 -12.97 -1.13 22.45
N GLN A 68 -12.86 -2.26 23.12
CA GLN A 68 -12.19 -3.47 22.63
C GLN A 68 -12.60 -3.83 21.19
N LEU A 69 -13.91 -3.80 20.88
CA LEU A 69 -14.43 -4.04 19.53
C LEU A 69 -13.93 -3.02 18.49
N SER A 70 -13.74 -1.75 18.87
CA SER A 70 -13.23 -0.73 17.96
C SER A 70 -11.75 -0.94 17.61
N VAL A 71 -10.96 -1.42 18.58
CA VAL A 71 -9.54 -1.74 18.37
C VAL A 71 -9.42 -2.98 17.48
N ALA A 72 -10.18 -4.05 17.77
CA ALA A 72 -10.22 -5.23 16.91
C ALA A 72 -10.67 -4.92 15.47
N ALA A 73 -11.70 -4.08 15.31
CA ALA A 73 -12.17 -3.65 13.99
C ALA A 73 -11.11 -2.82 13.24
N ALA A 74 -10.38 -1.94 13.93
CA ALA A 74 -9.29 -1.16 13.33
C ALA A 74 -8.14 -2.06 12.86
N GLU A 75 -7.79 -3.10 13.62
CA GLU A 75 -6.78 -4.08 13.21
C GLU A 75 -7.24 -4.88 11.96
N LEU A 76 -8.49 -5.35 11.93
CA LEU A 76 -9.03 -6.03 10.75
C LEU A 76 -9.06 -5.12 9.52
N ALA A 77 -9.46 -3.85 9.70
CA ALA A 77 -9.44 -2.85 8.65
C ALA A 77 -8.01 -2.53 8.17
N GLY A 78 -7.01 -2.57 9.04
CA GLY A 78 -5.60 -2.44 8.67
C GLY A 78 -5.14 -3.58 7.76
N ALA A 79 -5.47 -4.83 8.11
CA ALA A 79 -5.19 -5.99 7.27
C ALA A 79 -5.88 -5.89 5.90
N ALA A 80 -7.16 -5.50 5.88
CA ALA A 80 -7.90 -5.29 4.64
C ALA A 80 -7.27 -4.20 3.77
N THR A 81 -6.84 -3.08 4.37
CA THR A 81 -6.15 -1.98 3.67
C THR A 81 -4.88 -2.47 2.99
N ALA A 82 -4.08 -3.28 3.69
CA ALA A 82 -2.86 -3.84 3.15
C ALA A 82 -3.14 -4.75 1.94
N LEU A 83 -4.11 -5.65 2.06
CA LEU A 83 -4.51 -6.57 0.98
C LEU A 83 -5.05 -5.82 -0.24
N LEU A 84 -5.89 -4.81 -0.04
CA LEU A 84 -6.46 -4.00 -1.12
C LEU A 84 -5.40 -3.20 -1.87
N ALA A 85 -4.42 -2.63 -1.16
CA ALA A 85 -3.32 -1.90 -1.79
C ALA A 85 -2.47 -2.83 -2.68
N VAL A 86 -2.19 -4.04 -2.20
CA VAL A 86 -1.45 -5.06 -2.97
C VAL A 86 -2.27 -5.54 -4.17
N ALA A 87 -3.55 -5.84 -3.95
CA ALA A 87 -4.46 -6.24 -5.02
C ALA A 87 -4.54 -5.17 -6.12
N GLY A 88 -4.56 -3.89 -5.75
CA GLY A 88 -4.49 -2.77 -6.69
C GLY A 88 -3.23 -2.81 -7.56
N VAL A 89 -2.04 -2.98 -6.95
CA VAL A 89 -0.77 -3.05 -7.69
C VAL A 89 -0.69 -4.31 -8.57
N VAL A 90 -1.12 -5.46 -8.07
CA VAL A 90 -1.13 -6.72 -8.84
C VAL A 90 -2.09 -6.62 -10.03
N ALA A 91 -3.29 -6.08 -9.80
CA ALA A 91 -4.30 -5.85 -10.82
C ALA A 91 -3.92 -4.74 -11.83
N TYR A 92 -2.80 -4.03 -11.63
CA TYR A 92 -2.32 -3.01 -12.56
C TYR A 92 -2.14 -3.62 -13.97
N PRO A 93 -2.99 -3.28 -14.95
CA PRO A 93 -2.99 -3.91 -16.26
C PRO A 93 -2.04 -3.15 -17.16
N GLY A 94 -1.13 -3.87 -17.81
CA GLY A 94 -0.20 -3.29 -18.77
C GLY A 94 -0.71 -3.39 -20.18
N ARG A 95 -2.06 -3.30 -20.35
CA ARG A 95 -2.71 -2.90 -21.61
C ARG A 95 -4.25 -2.96 -21.65
N GLN A 96 -4.94 -3.77 -20.83
CA GLN A 96 -6.37 -4.09 -21.12
C GLN A 96 -7.44 -3.90 -20.01
N ALA A 97 -7.13 -3.92 -18.71
CA ALA A 97 -8.18 -3.84 -17.67
C ALA A 97 -8.36 -2.41 -17.11
N ARG A 98 -9.03 -1.53 -17.87
CA ARG A 98 -9.28 -0.15 -17.43
C ARG A 98 -10.21 -0.13 -16.21
N GLY A 99 -9.69 0.19 -15.02
CA GLY A 99 -10.50 0.68 -13.90
C GLY A 99 -10.24 0.03 -12.54
N SER A 100 -10.10 -1.30 -12.47
CA SER A 100 -10.11 -2.04 -11.19
C SER A 100 -8.96 -1.68 -10.25
N TRP A 101 -7.77 -1.43 -10.78
CA TRP A 101 -6.61 -1.10 -9.93
C TRP A 101 -6.73 0.27 -9.23
N ARG A 102 -7.36 1.26 -9.88
CA ARG A 102 -7.52 2.61 -9.33
C ARG A 102 -8.56 2.62 -8.21
N SER A 103 -9.65 1.89 -8.39
CA SER A 103 -10.68 1.78 -7.34
C SER A 103 -10.15 1.05 -6.12
N LEU A 104 -9.35 -0.02 -6.31
CA LEU A 104 -8.71 -0.75 -5.20
C LEU A 104 -7.74 0.14 -4.41
N LEU A 105 -6.87 0.89 -5.09
CA LEU A 105 -5.97 1.83 -4.42
C LEU A 105 -6.72 3.00 -3.76
N ALA A 106 -7.79 3.51 -4.38
CA ALA A 106 -8.61 4.57 -3.80
C ALA A 106 -9.34 4.11 -2.53
N PHE A 107 -9.88 2.88 -2.54
CA PHE A 107 -10.53 2.30 -1.37
C PHE A 107 -9.51 1.99 -0.25
N ALA A 108 -8.32 1.50 -0.61
CA ALA A 108 -7.21 1.37 0.34
C ALA A 108 -6.80 2.72 0.94
N ALA A 109 -6.73 3.79 0.14
CA ALA A 109 -6.41 5.14 0.62
C ALA A 109 -7.49 5.69 1.56
N LEU A 110 -8.76 5.46 1.25
CA LEU A 110 -9.88 5.84 2.13
C LEU A 110 -9.79 5.13 3.48
N LEU A 111 -9.58 3.81 3.48
CA LEU A 111 -9.43 3.04 4.72
C LEU A 111 -8.19 3.48 5.51
N ALA A 112 -7.07 3.74 4.83
CA ALA A 112 -5.86 4.26 5.48
C ALA A 112 -6.10 5.63 6.14
N ALA A 113 -6.87 6.52 5.51
CA ALA A 113 -7.23 7.81 6.09
C ALA A 113 -8.12 7.67 7.32
N LEU A 114 -9.14 6.79 7.25
CA LEU A 114 -10.01 6.50 8.39
C LEU A 114 -9.25 5.88 9.56
N LEU A 115 -8.34 4.94 9.29
CA LEU A 115 -7.46 4.34 10.29
C LEU A 115 -6.53 5.39 10.90
N SER A 116 -5.94 6.25 10.06
CA SER A 116 -5.07 7.34 10.53
C SER A 116 -5.82 8.27 11.48
N ALA A 117 -7.05 8.66 11.14
CA ALA A 117 -7.90 9.47 12.02
C ALA A 117 -8.25 8.74 13.32
N PHE A 118 -8.67 7.48 13.24
CA PHE A 118 -9.00 6.65 14.41
C PHE A 118 -7.82 6.54 15.39
N TRP A 119 -6.64 6.16 14.89
CA TRP A 119 -5.45 6.02 15.70
C TRP A 119 -4.97 7.37 16.24
N SER A 120 -5.05 8.46 15.46
CA SER A 120 -4.70 9.80 15.93
C SER A 120 -5.56 10.23 17.13
N VAL A 121 -6.86 9.94 17.10
CA VAL A 121 -7.76 10.19 18.25
C VAL A 121 -7.37 9.31 19.44
N GLY A 122 -7.03 8.04 19.20
CA GLY A 122 -6.54 7.13 20.24
C GLY A 122 -5.26 7.65 20.91
N VAL A 123 -4.26 8.02 20.11
CA VAL A 123 -2.98 8.57 20.57
C VAL A 123 -3.19 9.88 21.33
N TRP A 124 -4.03 10.79 20.83
CA TRP A 124 -4.37 12.03 21.52
C TRP A 124 -4.99 11.78 22.89
N ARG A 125 -5.95 10.85 22.99
CA ARG A 125 -6.58 10.50 24.27
C ARG A 125 -5.56 9.96 25.28
N VAL A 126 -4.62 9.12 24.83
CA VAL A 126 -3.53 8.61 25.69
C VAL A 126 -2.56 9.74 26.09
N ALA A 127 -2.14 10.57 25.15
CA ALA A 127 -1.20 11.66 25.38
C ALA A 127 -1.73 12.69 26.41
N VAL A 128 -2.99 13.10 26.25
CA VAL A 128 -3.61 14.10 27.12
C VAL A 128 -3.89 13.55 28.52
N HIS A 129 -4.31 12.28 28.63
CA HIS A 129 -4.76 11.73 29.91
C HIS A 129 -3.64 11.13 30.77
N GLU A 130 -2.56 10.62 30.18
CA GLU A 130 -1.47 10.00 30.96
C GLU A 130 -0.27 10.91 31.21
N ARG A 131 -0.21 12.09 30.56
CA ARG A 131 1.06 12.82 30.41
C ARG A 131 2.18 11.84 30.03
N ALA A 132 1.85 10.92 29.13
CA ALA A 132 2.65 9.73 28.86
C ALA A 132 4.08 10.12 28.50
N ALA A 133 5.05 9.40 29.06
CA ALA A 133 6.45 9.62 28.74
C ALA A 133 6.67 9.52 27.21
N LEU A 134 7.43 10.47 26.65
CA LEU A 134 7.85 10.52 25.24
C LEU A 134 8.16 9.16 24.58
N PRO A 135 8.88 8.20 25.23
CA PRO A 135 9.16 6.90 24.61
C PRO A 135 7.92 6.02 24.35
N ALA A 136 6.87 6.13 25.16
CA ALA A 136 5.62 5.39 24.93
C ALA A 136 4.83 6.01 23.77
N LEU A 137 4.77 7.35 23.72
CA LEU A 137 4.13 8.08 22.62
C LEU A 137 4.82 7.84 21.27
N TRP A 138 6.15 7.74 21.27
CA TRP A 138 6.91 7.43 20.05
C TRP A 138 6.49 6.11 19.42
N ARG A 139 6.25 5.06 20.22
CA ARG A 139 5.77 3.77 19.73
C ARG A 139 4.36 3.85 19.15
N LEU A 140 3.51 4.67 19.75
CA LEU A 140 2.12 4.83 19.33
C LEU A 140 1.96 5.75 18.10
N LEU A 141 2.90 6.66 17.86
CA LEU A 141 2.89 7.59 16.73
C LEU A 141 2.95 6.88 15.37
N TRP A 142 3.45 5.64 15.34
CA TRP A 142 3.50 4.83 14.12
C TRP A 142 2.12 4.32 13.68
N LEU A 143 1.18 4.10 14.59
CA LEU A 143 -0.17 3.60 14.30
C LEU A 143 -0.92 4.43 13.25
N PRO A 144 -0.99 5.78 13.36
CA PRO A 144 -1.65 6.59 12.34
C PRO A 144 -0.82 6.81 11.07
N VAL A 145 0.51 6.59 11.11
CA VAL A 145 1.43 6.89 10.00
C VAL A 145 1.59 5.70 9.06
N VAL A 146 1.64 4.48 9.59
CA VAL A 146 1.93 3.27 8.81
C VAL A 146 0.91 2.99 7.70
N PRO A 147 -0.43 3.05 7.93
CA PRO A 147 -1.41 2.80 6.88
C PRO A 147 -1.29 3.74 5.67
N PRO A 148 -1.27 5.09 5.83
CA PRO A 148 -1.15 5.99 4.68
C PRO A 148 0.24 5.91 4.03
N ALA A 149 1.32 5.72 4.79
CA ALA A 149 2.66 5.56 4.23
C ALA A 149 2.74 4.32 3.32
N TYR A 150 2.14 3.21 3.76
CA TYR A 150 2.10 1.97 2.99
C TYR A 150 1.30 2.14 1.68
N VAL A 151 0.09 2.71 1.76
CA VAL A 151 -0.73 2.96 0.56
C VAL A 151 -0.04 3.94 -0.38
N GLY A 152 0.62 4.97 0.15
CA GLY A 152 1.40 5.93 -0.63
C GLY A 152 2.55 5.26 -1.38
N LEU A 153 3.27 4.34 -0.75
CA LEU A 153 4.35 3.58 -1.39
C LEU A 153 3.80 2.68 -2.52
N MET A 154 2.67 2.02 -2.31
CA MET A 154 2.00 1.21 -3.33
C MET A 154 1.49 2.07 -4.50
N ALA A 155 0.94 3.25 -4.22
CA ALA A 155 0.51 4.20 -5.24
C ALA A 155 1.69 4.77 -6.04
N LEU A 156 2.82 5.06 -5.38
CA LEU A 156 4.06 5.50 -6.04
C LEU A 156 4.59 4.42 -6.98
N ALA A 157 4.64 3.16 -6.53
CA ALA A 157 5.05 2.05 -7.37
C ALA A 157 4.15 1.88 -8.60
N ALA A 158 2.82 1.99 -8.43
CA ALA A 158 1.89 1.98 -9.55
C ALA A 158 2.08 3.19 -10.49
N GLY A 159 2.45 4.36 -9.93
CA GLY A 159 2.79 5.57 -10.69
C GLY A 159 4.04 5.39 -11.56
N VAL A 160 5.08 4.76 -11.02
CA VAL A 160 6.32 4.44 -11.76
C VAL A 160 6.00 3.49 -12.92
N MET A 161 5.25 2.41 -12.68
CA MET A 161 4.83 1.49 -13.76
C MET A 161 4.07 2.21 -14.86
N ARG A 162 3.19 3.16 -14.49
CA ARG A 162 2.40 3.95 -15.43
C ARG A 162 3.24 4.94 -16.24
N ALA A 163 4.23 5.59 -15.63
CA ALA A 163 5.16 6.46 -16.33
C ALA A 163 5.93 5.66 -17.40
N THR A 164 6.47 4.49 -17.03
CA THR A 164 7.17 3.61 -17.96
C THR A 164 6.27 3.16 -19.12
N ASP A 165 5.02 2.78 -18.85
CA ASP A 165 4.06 2.40 -19.90
C ASP A 165 3.76 3.57 -20.86
N ALA A 166 3.65 4.80 -20.33
CA ALA A 166 3.39 6.00 -21.13
C ALA A 166 4.57 6.35 -22.05
N ASP A 167 5.80 6.18 -21.58
CA ASP A 167 7.02 6.41 -22.36
C ASP A 167 7.13 5.40 -23.52
N VAL A 168 6.85 4.13 -23.26
CA VAL A 168 6.82 3.08 -24.30
C VAL A 168 5.76 3.41 -25.38
N GLU A 169 4.57 3.84 -24.97
CA GLU A 169 3.51 4.20 -25.91
C GLU A 169 3.82 5.49 -26.71
N ARG A 170 4.56 6.42 -26.11
CA ARG A 170 5.06 7.61 -26.81
C ARG A 170 6.07 7.22 -27.89
N LEU A 171 7.02 6.34 -27.58
CA LEU A 171 8.00 5.82 -28.54
C LEU A 171 7.32 5.08 -29.71
N ARG A 172 6.28 4.27 -29.44
CA ARG A 172 5.49 3.64 -30.50
C ARG A 172 4.84 4.64 -31.44
N ARG A 173 4.21 5.68 -30.90
CA ARG A 173 3.54 6.71 -31.70
C ARG A 173 4.53 7.48 -32.57
N LEU A 174 5.69 7.83 -32.05
CA LEU A 174 6.76 8.48 -32.82
C LEU A 174 7.25 7.60 -33.97
N ARG A 175 7.43 6.30 -33.75
CA ARG A 175 7.78 5.34 -34.81
C ARG A 175 6.71 5.26 -35.90
N TYR A 176 5.44 5.18 -35.53
CA TYR A 176 4.35 5.13 -36.51
C TYR A 176 4.20 6.44 -37.31
N ALA A 177 4.52 7.58 -36.70
CA ALA A 177 4.55 8.87 -37.39
C ALA A 177 5.70 8.93 -38.40
N TYR A 178 6.90 8.47 -38.01
CA TYR A 178 8.06 8.43 -38.91
C TYR A 178 7.84 7.48 -40.09
N LYS A 179 7.28 6.28 -39.88
CA LYS A 179 6.94 5.33 -40.95
C LYS A 179 5.88 5.83 -41.95
N ARG A 180 5.14 6.89 -41.61
CA ARG A 180 4.11 7.47 -42.48
C ARG A 180 4.59 8.70 -43.24
N ALA A 181 5.73 9.28 -42.87
CA ALA A 181 6.38 10.39 -43.55
C ALA A 181 7.33 9.85 -44.62
#